data_AF-A0A9W3KIT5-F1
#
_entry.id   AF-A0A9W3KIT5-F1
#
_cell.length_a   1.000
_cell.length_b   1.000
_cell.length_c   1.000
_cell.angle_alpha   90.00
_cell.angle_beta   90.00
_cell.angle_gamma   90.00
#
_symmetry.space_group_name_H-M   'P 1'
#
loop_
_entity.id
_entity.type
_entity.pdbx_description
1 polymer ?
#
loop_
_entity_poly.entity_id
_entity_poly.type
_entity_poly.pdbx_seq_one_letter_code
_entity_poly.pdbx_strand_id
1 'polypeptide(L)'
;MGVLKLQKNCKNKVSVFHKKTIAHLMQQEGLRSITVRKYKATTNSNHPYNVYANLLDQNFVANKPNQIWMSDITYIHTDEGWLYLASIMDLYTRKIIGWHIDARMTKN
;
A
#
# COMPACT_ATOMS: atom_id res chain seq x y z
N MET A 1 5.42 -18.90 7.20
CA MET A 1 4.53 -18.74 8.38
C MET A 1 3.71 -20.01 8.72
N GLY A 2 3.22 -20.80 7.75
CA GLY A 2 2.34 -21.97 8.02
C GLY A 2 2.93 -23.11 8.86
N VAL A 3 4.13 -23.61 8.52
CA VAL A 3 4.80 -24.72 9.23
C VAL A 3 4.99 -24.43 10.73
N LEU A 4 5.31 -23.18 11.09
CA LEU A 4 5.52 -22.76 12.47
C LEU A 4 4.22 -22.70 13.28
N LYS A 5 3.10 -22.32 12.66
CA LYS A 5 1.78 -22.31 13.33
C LYS A 5 1.30 -23.75 13.60
N LEU A 6 1.45 -24.65 12.63
CA LEU A 6 1.08 -26.06 12.82
C LEU A 6 1.98 -26.74 13.86
N GLN A 7 3.29 -26.46 13.86
CA GLN A 7 4.18 -26.97 14.89
C GLN A 7 3.76 -26.52 16.30
N LYS A 8 3.37 -25.24 16.47
CA LYS A 8 2.86 -24.72 17.75
C LYS A 8 1.53 -25.38 18.14
N ASN A 9 0.61 -25.60 17.21
CA ASN A 9 -0.68 -26.27 17.48
C ASN A 9 -0.51 -27.76 17.85
N CYS A 10 0.47 -28.45 17.26
CA CYS A 10 0.79 -29.83 17.59
C CYS A 10 1.51 -29.98 18.94
N LYS A 11 2.21 -28.96 19.45
CA LYS A 11 2.79 -29.02 20.81
C LYS A 11 1.76 -29.22 21.92
N ASN A 12 0.50 -28.84 21.68
CA ASN A 12 -0.61 -29.07 22.62
C ASN A 12 -1.26 -30.46 22.49
N LYS A 13 -0.78 -31.30 21.57
CA LYS A 13 -1.20 -32.70 21.39
C LYS A 13 0.05 -33.58 21.37
N VAL A 14 0.44 -34.16 22.50
CA VAL A 14 1.39 -35.28 22.80
C VAL A 14 2.65 -35.53 21.90
N SER A 15 2.74 -35.13 20.64
CA SER A 15 3.86 -35.35 19.72
C SER A 15 4.50 -34.03 19.23
N VAL A 16 5.78 -33.84 19.56
CA VAL A 16 6.59 -32.72 19.08
C VAL A 16 7.28 -33.11 17.77
N PHE A 17 6.78 -32.60 16.64
CA PHE A 17 7.40 -32.83 15.32
C PHE A 17 8.42 -31.76 14.94
N HIS A 18 9.46 -32.16 14.20
CA HIS A 18 10.44 -31.25 13.60
C HIS A 18 9.83 -30.49 12.41
N LYS A 19 10.26 -29.24 12.17
CA LYS A 19 9.71 -28.38 11.11
C LYS A 19 9.77 -29.02 9.72
N LYS A 20 10.83 -29.79 9.44
CA LYS A 20 11.02 -30.51 8.16
C LYS A 20 9.96 -31.60 7.97
N THR A 21 9.63 -32.35 9.03
CA THR A 21 8.58 -33.37 9.00
C THR A 21 7.22 -32.77 8.71
N ILE A 22 6.90 -31.65 9.36
CA ILE A 22 5.64 -30.93 9.14
C ILE A 22 5.57 -30.38 7.71
N ALA A 23 6.67 -29.82 7.19
CA ALA A 23 6.72 -29.34 5.81
C ALA A 23 6.52 -30.47 4.79
N HIS A 24 7.11 -31.65 5.04
CA HIS A 24 6.93 -32.82 4.19
C HIS A 24 5.48 -33.34 4.22
N LEU A 25 4.88 -33.47 5.40
CA LEU A 25 3.47 -33.86 5.54
C LEU A 25 2.53 -32.84 4.86
N MET A 26 2.79 -31.53 5.02
CA MET A 26 2.04 -30.51 4.31
C MET A 26 2.14 -30.67 2.79
N GLN A 27 3.31 -31.05 2.27
CA GLN A 27 3.50 -31.32 0.85
C GLN A 27 2.75 -32.57 0.38
N GLN A 28 2.82 -33.67 1.13
CA GLN A 28 2.11 -34.92 0.83
C GLN A 28 0.59 -34.73 0.81
N GLU A 29 0.06 -33.97 1.76
CA GLU A 29 -1.38 -33.70 1.91
C GLU A 29 -1.86 -32.51 1.06
N GLY A 30 -1.00 -31.90 0.23
CA GLY A 30 -1.35 -30.75 -0.61
C GLY A 30 -1.73 -29.48 0.19
N LEU A 31 -1.34 -29.39 1.46
CA LEU A 31 -1.67 -28.29 2.36
C LEU A 31 -0.73 -27.10 2.16
N ARG A 32 -1.31 -25.91 1.95
CA ARG A 32 -0.57 -24.65 1.83
C ARG A 32 -0.96 -23.63 2.89
N SER A 33 0.02 -22.83 3.31
CA SER A 33 -0.23 -21.72 4.23
C SER A 33 -1.01 -20.61 3.52
N ILE A 34 -2.27 -20.40 3.90
CA ILE A 34 -3.01 -19.22 3.47
C ILE A 34 -2.61 -18.05 4.38
N THR A 35 -2.00 -17.02 3.79
CA THR A 35 -1.72 -15.76 4.49
C THR A 35 -2.81 -14.76 4.13
N VAL A 36 -3.72 -14.50 5.05
CA VAL A 36 -4.73 -13.45 4.85
C VAL A 36 -4.06 -12.10 5.11
N ARG A 37 -4.00 -11.23 4.09
CA ARG A 37 -3.59 -9.84 4.26
C ARG A 37 -4.68 -9.13 5.06
N LYS A 38 -4.34 -8.51 6.19
CA LYS A 38 -5.30 -7.67 6.91
C LYS A 38 -5.74 -6.53 5.98
N TYR A 39 -7.05 -6.39 5.79
CA TYR A 39 -7.60 -5.23 5.11
C TYR A 39 -7.24 -3.97 5.91
N LYS A 40 -6.73 -2.95 5.21
CA LYS A 40 -6.49 -1.62 5.77
C LYS A 40 -7.31 -0.64 4.94
N ALA A 41 -8.36 -0.07 5.53
CA ALA A 41 -9.06 1.04 4.92
C ALA A 41 -8.10 2.25 4.92
N THR A 42 -7.71 2.70 3.73
CA THR A 42 -6.85 3.87 3.55
C THR A 42 -7.64 5.18 3.56
N THR A 43 -8.93 5.11 3.31
CA THR A 43 -9.80 6.27 3.06
C THR A 43 -10.93 6.29 4.07
N ASN A 44 -11.05 7.38 4.82
CA ASN A 44 -12.25 7.64 5.61
C ASN A 44 -13.27 8.38 4.74
N SER A 45 -14.19 7.63 4.13
CA SER A 45 -15.28 8.22 3.34
C SER A 45 -16.38 8.86 4.18
N ASN A 46 -16.35 8.69 5.51
CA ASN A 46 -17.28 9.33 6.43
C ASN A 46 -16.67 10.63 6.97
N HIS A 47 -16.77 11.69 6.18
CA HIS A 47 -16.25 13.02 6.52
C HIS A 47 -17.26 14.13 6.19
N PRO A 48 -17.21 15.28 6.87
CA PRO A 48 -18.13 16.39 6.63
C PRO A 48 -17.81 17.20 5.35
N TYR A 49 -16.73 16.86 4.62
CA TYR A 49 -16.34 17.56 3.40
C TYR A 49 -17.21 17.17 2.20
N ASN A 50 -17.32 18.08 1.24
CA ASN A 50 -18.01 17.85 -0.02
C ASN A 50 -17.41 16.65 -0.76
N VAL A 51 -18.27 15.74 -1.20
CA VAL A 51 -17.89 14.64 -2.10
C VAL A 51 -18.13 15.09 -3.53
N TYR A 52 -17.07 15.12 -4.33
CA TYR A 52 -17.13 15.49 -5.74
C TYR A 52 -17.21 14.24 -6.63
N ALA A 53 -17.87 14.37 -7.78
CA ALA A 53 -17.93 13.28 -8.76
C ALA A 53 -16.52 12.97 -9.30
N ASN A 54 -16.20 11.68 -9.44
CA ASN A 54 -14.97 11.27 -10.11
C ASN A 54 -15.10 11.47 -11.62
N LEU A 55 -14.73 12.66 -12.09
CA LEU A 55 -14.79 13.03 -13.51
C LEU A 55 -13.82 12.23 -14.39
N LEU A 56 -12.76 11.68 -13.79
CA LEU A 56 -11.70 10.99 -14.52
C LEU A 56 -12.10 9.55 -14.87
N ASP A 57 -12.85 8.89 -13.98
CA ASP A 57 -13.30 7.49 -14.12
C ASP A 57 -12.19 6.53 -14.61
N GLN A 58 -10.98 6.69 -14.05
CA GLN A 58 -9.78 5.92 -14.42
C GLN A 58 -9.31 6.09 -15.89
N ASN A 59 -9.85 7.06 -16.62
CA ASN A 59 -9.36 7.43 -17.95
C ASN A 59 -8.21 8.43 -17.83
N PHE A 60 -6.98 7.92 -17.91
CA PHE A 60 -5.75 8.72 -17.83
C PHE A 60 -5.23 9.18 -19.21
N VAL A 61 -6.09 9.21 -20.24
CA VAL A 61 -5.70 9.68 -21.57
C VAL A 61 -5.93 11.19 -21.67
N ALA A 62 -4.83 11.94 -21.80
CA ALA A 62 -4.86 13.38 -22.10
C ALA A 62 -4.43 13.61 -23.56
N ASN A 63 -5.19 14.42 -24.31
CA ASN A 63 -4.93 14.70 -25.73
C ASN A 63 -4.26 16.07 -25.94
N LYS A 64 -4.32 16.95 -24.94
CA LYS A 64 -3.75 18.31 -24.96
C LYS A 64 -3.20 18.68 -23.57
N PRO A 65 -2.26 19.64 -23.48
CA PRO A 65 -1.83 20.19 -22.21
C PRO A 65 -3.02 20.75 -21.39
N ASN A 66 -2.89 20.74 -20.07
CA ASN A 66 -3.83 21.29 -19.10
C ASN A 66 -5.23 20.66 -19.07
N GLN A 67 -5.38 19.43 -19.58
CA GLN A 67 -6.64 18.69 -19.49
C GLN A 67 -6.76 17.89 -18.19
N ILE A 68 -5.68 17.23 -17.79
CA ILE A 68 -5.63 16.39 -16.60
C ILE A 68 -4.31 16.68 -15.89
N TRP A 69 -4.41 17.02 -14.61
CA TRP A 69 -3.26 17.15 -13.71
C TRP A 69 -3.27 16.01 -12.70
N MET A 70 -2.10 15.42 -12.50
CA MET A 70 -1.88 14.43 -11.45
C MET A 70 -1.11 15.09 -10.31
N SER A 71 -1.48 14.78 -9.08
CA SER A 71 -0.72 15.20 -7.89
C SER A 71 -0.26 13.98 -7.11
N ASP A 72 0.93 14.09 -6.53
CA ASP A 72 1.48 13.09 -5.62
C ASP A 72 2.23 13.79 -4.48
N ILE A 73 2.22 13.14 -3.31
CA ILE A 73 3.01 13.56 -2.15
C ILE A 73 3.99 12.44 -1.83
N THR A 74 5.27 12.78 -1.86
CA THR A 74 6.35 11.87 -1.51
C THR A 74 7.20 12.45 -0.38
N TYR A 75 7.99 11.58 0.25
CA TYR A 75 8.88 11.92 1.36
C TYR A 75 10.33 11.68 0.95
N ILE A 76 11.17 12.68 1.17
CA ILE A 76 12.59 12.66 0.84
C ILE A 76 13.36 12.60 2.15
N HIS A 77 14.22 11.57 2.29
CA HIS A 77 15.11 11.44 3.44
C HIS A 77 16.33 12.34 3.22
N THR A 78 16.68 13.14 4.23
CA THR A 78 17.88 13.99 4.25
C THR A 78 18.62 13.80 5.58
N ASP A 79 19.84 14.33 5.67
CA ASP A 79 20.63 14.26 6.92
C ASP A 79 20.00 15.08 8.07
N GLU A 80 19.17 16.06 7.75
CA GLU A 80 18.45 16.91 8.70
C GLU A 80 17.05 16.37 9.05
N GLY A 81 16.63 15.26 8.42
CA GLY A 81 15.33 14.63 8.63
C GLY A 81 14.51 14.44 7.36
N TRP A 82 13.20 14.30 7.51
CA TRP A 82 12.27 14.07 6.40
C TRP A 82 11.71 15.37 5.84
N LEU A 83 11.69 15.49 4.52
CA LEU A 83 10.99 16.54 3.80
C LEU A 83 9.80 15.95 3.03
N TYR A 84 8.70 16.69 3.00
CA TYR A 84 7.49 16.35 2.26
C TYR A 84 7.46 17.16 0.97
N LEU A 85 7.50 16.47 -0.18
CA LEU A 85 7.37 17.07 -1.51
C LEU A 85 5.96 16.82 -2.03
N ALA A 86 5.20 17.89 -2.23
CA ALA A 86 3.97 17.87 -3.00
C ALA A 86 4.26 18.31 -4.43
N SER A 87 3.86 17.53 -5.43
CA SER A 87 4.10 17.84 -6.84
C SER A 87 2.83 17.75 -7.67
N ILE A 88 2.74 18.57 -8.71
CA ILE A 88 1.67 18.58 -9.70
C ILE A 88 2.29 18.38 -11.08
N MET A 89 1.84 17.34 -11.78
CA MET A 89 2.27 16.97 -13.12
C MET A 89 1.14 17.18 -14.12
N ASP A 90 1.46 17.80 -15.26
CA ASP A 90 0.56 17.78 -16.41
C ASP A 90 0.65 16.42 -17.13
N LEU A 91 -0.49 15.72 -17.25
CA LEU A 91 -0.51 14.33 -17.70
C LEU A 91 -0.15 14.17 -19.18
N TYR A 92 -0.41 15.19 -20.01
CA TYR A 92 -0.07 15.18 -21.44
C TYR A 92 1.43 15.40 -21.67
N THR A 93 1.98 16.49 -21.13
CA THR A 93 3.38 16.87 -21.34
C THR A 93 4.36 16.10 -20.46
N ARG A 94 3.88 15.45 -19.39
CA ARG A 94 4.68 14.78 -18.34
C ARG A 94 5.62 15.72 -17.59
N LYS A 95 5.39 17.04 -17.67
CA LYS A 95 6.18 18.04 -16.95
C LYS A 95 5.59 18.29 -15.57
N ILE A 96 6.46 18.52 -14.60
CA ILE A 96 6.07 19.08 -13.31
C ILE A 96 5.76 20.56 -13.53
N ILE A 97 4.52 20.95 -13.29
CA ILE A 97 4.03 22.33 -13.48
C ILE A 97 3.96 23.10 -12.16
N GLY A 98 4.08 22.42 -11.03
CA GLY A 98 4.14 23.02 -9.71
C GLY A 98 4.65 22.04 -8.67
N TRP A 99 5.33 22.55 -7.64
CA TRP A 99 5.79 21.75 -6.51
C TRP A 99 5.97 22.63 -5.27
N HIS A 100 5.91 22.01 -4.10
CA HIS A 100 6.20 22.64 -2.81
C HIS A 100 6.90 21.63 -1.90
N ILE A 101 7.86 22.09 -1.11
CA ILE A 101 8.59 21.28 -0.13
C ILE A 101 8.46 21.92 1.24
N ASP A 102 8.15 21.11 2.25
CA ASP A 102 8.13 21.54 3.64
C ASP A 102 8.61 20.42 4.57
N ALA A 103 9.12 20.79 5.75
CA ALA A 103 9.43 19.85 6.82
C ALA A 103 8.16 19.28 7.49
N ARG A 104 6.99 19.90 7.28
CA ARG A 104 5.72 19.44 7.85
C ARG A 104 4.57 19.44 6.84
N MET A 105 3.77 18.38 6.87
CA MET A 105 2.49 18.35 6.17
C MET A 105 1.43 19.13 6.99
N THR A 106 1.00 20.28 6.48
CA THR A 106 -0.03 21.11 7.12
C THR A 106 -1.42 20.76 6.60
N LYS A 107 -2.43 20.95 7.45
CA LYS A 107 -3.83 20.79 7.07
C LYS A 107 -4.47 22.18 7.07
N ASN A 108 -5.08 22.56 5.94
CA ASN A 108 -5.91 23.75 5.83
C ASN A 108 -7.27 23.55 6.49
#